data_AF-A0A1B0G0L1-F1
#
_entry.id   AF-A0A1B0G0L1-F1
#
_cell.length_a   1.000
_cell.length_b   1.000
_cell.length_c   1.000
_cell.angle_alpha   90.00
_cell.angle_beta   90.00
_cell.angle_gamma   90.00
#
_symmetry.space_group_name_H-M   'P 1'
#
loop_
_entity.id
_entity.type
_entity.pdbx_description
1 polymer ?
#
loop_
_entity_poly.entity_id
_entity_poly.type
_entity_poly.pdbx_seq_one_letter_code
_entity_poly.pdbx_strand_id
1 'polypeptide(L)'
;MRKMWKILFGLFWYIISTQANPILGLFDPKCKIEYEDACPHRDVEFWLFTRDIRENPLKLNASDLHASDFAFKERNLYILLHGYTGDRDYSPNVYIRPALLDTEDAYIISVDYGRLVPYPCYMTAVENLPLVAKCLGQLINNLVEEELVENDKIHIIGFSLGAQVAGQTANYLKRKLKRITGLDPAKPLFAFASSEYKLDSSDADFVDVIHTDVVGRGMLASLGHVDFYPNLGTIQPGCDNENPKDPGSCNHDRAPQYYAESVRNPNGFWSYSCRSWLYQMFDLCNDRKKVQRMGHRVNKSDSSLSPFLLNPLNLNESVSLFRPRLPLKIILHGYNQNRDLSPNREVRPPLLYHEQVYVISLDYSVYTKYPCYYPWAVYSAPIIAKCLAYFIDDLIVRDYFARNDIHLIGFSFGAQVAGLTANYVKEKLNRITALDPARPGFMTTNLSEKLDSTDADFIDVIHSDPMFFSYLNPLGHADFYPNLEDFHQPGCPIWPFLRVCNHYRAPAYYAESIYSTEGFWSYNCGNWSYYLTHQCYLYDDIAMEQMGYHLAHSARGSYFLNTNRQPPYAQGQLIQTELNTVDGA
;
A
#
# COMPACT_ATOMS: atom_id res chain seq x y z
N MET A 1 23.25 20.14 13.55
CA MET A 1 24.05 20.60 12.38
C MET A 1 25.21 19.67 11.99
N ARG A 2 26.20 19.34 12.84
CA ARG A 2 27.34 18.45 12.45
C ARG A 2 26.97 17.00 12.09
N LYS A 3 25.99 16.38 12.75
CA LYS A 3 25.45 15.05 12.38
C LYS A 3 24.69 15.10 11.05
N MET A 4 23.90 16.15 10.85
CA MET A 4 23.08 16.39 9.65
C MET A 4 23.93 16.54 8.39
N TRP A 5 25.05 17.26 8.47
CA TRP A 5 25.98 17.39 7.35
C TRP A 5 26.67 16.06 7.02
N LYS A 6 27.07 15.26 8.02
CA LYS A 6 27.64 13.92 7.77
C LYS A 6 26.63 12.94 7.14
N ILE A 7 25.37 13.01 7.54
CA ILE A 7 24.29 12.17 7.01
C ILE A 7 23.92 12.60 5.58
N LEU A 8 23.77 13.90 5.32
CA LEU A 8 23.46 14.43 3.98
C LEU A 8 24.61 14.21 2.99
N PHE A 9 25.86 14.38 3.40
CA PHE A 9 27.03 14.14 2.55
C PHE A 9 27.26 12.63 2.32
N GLY A 10 26.99 11.80 3.34
CA GLY A 10 27.01 10.34 3.22
C GLY A 10 25.92 9.81 2.27
N LEU A 11 24.67 10.30 2.41
CA LEU A 11 23.57 9.97 1.51
C LEU A 11 23.86 10.44 0.07
N PHE A 12 24.39 11.66 -0.10
CA PHE A 12 24.70 12.22 -1.42
C PHE A 12 25.81 11.45 -2.14
N TRP A 13 26.87 11.03 -1.44
CA TRP A 13 27.95 10.23 -2.04
C TRP A 13 27.53 8.78 -2.30
N TYR A 14 26.71 8.19 -1.41
CA TYR A 14 26.21 6.82 -1.51
C TYR A 14 25.18 6.65 -2.65
N ILE A 15 24.28 7.63 -2.85
CA ILE A 15 23.34 7.65 -3.99
C ILE A 15 24.08 7.63 -5.34
N ILE A 16 25.31 8.14 -5.41
CA ILE A 16 26.15 8.16 -6.61
C ILE A 16 26.95 6.85 -6.76
N SER A 17 27.23 6.11 -5.67
CA SER A 17 28.07 4.90 -5.68
C SER A 17 27.32 3.56 -5.65
N THR A 18 26.05 3.52 -5.29
CA THR A 18 25.30 2.27 -5.08
C THR A 18 24.14 2.10 -6.06
N GLN A 19 24.44 1.80 -7.33
CA GLN A 19 23.44 1.22 -8.22
C GLN A 19 23.75 -0.26 -8.38
N ALA A 20 23.05 -1.11 -7.63
CA ALA A 20 22.86 -2.49 -8.07
C ALA A 20 22.23 -2.40 -9.48
N ASN A 21 22.87 -2.98 -10.49
CA ASN A 21 22.42 -2.89 -11.87
C ASN A 21 21.51 -4.08 -12.19
N PRO A 22 20.17 -3.93 -12.13
CA PRO A 22 19.25 -5.04 -12.41
C PRO A 22 19.27 -5.48 -13.88
N ILE A 23 19.87 -4.69 -14.79
CA ILE A 23 19.98 -4.97 -16.22
C ILE A 23 21.17 -5.90 -16.53
N LEU A 24 22.07 -6.09 -15.56
CA LEU A 24 23.17 -7.05 -15.71
C LEU A 24 22.59 -8.44 -15.99
N GLY A 25 23.09 -9.12 -17.02
CA GLY A 25 22.61 -10.45 -17.43
C GLY A 25 21.36 -10.46 -18.33
N LEU A 26 20.74 -9.31 -18.67
CA LEU A 26 19.51 -9.26 -19.49
C LEU A 26 19.62 -9.97 -20.86
N PHE A 27 20.82 -10.00 -21.45
CA PHE A 27 21.11 -10.70 -22.71
C PHE A 27 22.06 -11.89 -22.55
N ASP A 28 22.33 -12.33 -21.32
CA ASP A 28 23.16 -13.51 -21.09
C ASP A 28 22.35 -14.78 -21.43
N PRO A 29 22.78 -15.59 -22.41
CA PRO A 29 22.04 -16.79 -22.82
C PRO A 29 21.92 -17.86 -21.71
N LYS A 30 22.67 -17.71 -20.61
CA LYS A 30 22.54 -18.58 -19.42
C LYS A 30 21.35 -18.21 -18.54
N CYS A 31 20.83 -16.99 -18.65
CA CYS A 31 19.66 -16.54 -17.90
C CYS A 31 18.38 -17.04 -18.57
N LYS A 32 17.67 -17.96 -17.90
CA LYS A 32 16.48 -18.63 -18.45
C LYS A 32 15.28 -18.44 -17.54
N ILE A 33 14.19 -17.96 -18.14
CA ILE A 33 12.86 -17.98 -17.52
C ILE A 33 12.38 -19.42 -17.61
N GLU A 34 11.96 -19.99 -16.48
CA GLU A 34 11.37 -21.31 -16.45
C GLU A 34 9.90 -21.21 -16.84
N TYR A 35 9.54 -21.91 -17.92
CA TYR A 35 8.16 -21.90 -18.45
C TYR A 35 7.36 -23.11 -17.94
N GLU A 36 8.04 -24.10 -17.36
CA GLU A 36 7.38 -25.22 -16.69
C GLU A 36 6.73 -24.74 -15.38
N ASP A 37 5.45 -24.42 -15.44
CA ASP A 37 4.66 -23.95 -14.30
C ASP A 37 4.01 -25.12 -13.51
N ALA A 38 4.66 -26.28 -13.45
CA ALA A 38 4.13 -27.46 -12.75
C ALA A 38 4.85 -27.65 -11.40
N CYS A 39 4.06 -27.96 -10.36
CA CYS A 39 4.58 -28.31 -9.04
C CYS A 39 4.18 -29.75 -8.67
N PRO A 40 5.07 -30.57 -8.08
CA PRO A 40 6.41 -30.21 -7.61
C PRO A 40 7.40 -29.97 -8.75
N HIS A 41 8.25 -28.95 -8.59
CA HIS A 41 9.24 -28.57 -9.60
C HIS A 41 10.65 -29.01 -9.17
N ARG A 42 11.46 -29.51 -10.10
CA ARG A 42 12.81 -30.06 -9.80
C ARG A 42 13.82 -29.05 -9.26
N ASP A 43 13.57 -27.77 -9.52
CA ASP A 43 14.44 -26.64 -9.14
C ASP A 43 13.91 -25.89 -7.91
N VAL A 44 12.87 -26.42 -7.24
CA VAL A 44 12.37 -25.96 -5.96
C VAL A 44 12.41 -27.12 -4.97
N GLU A 45 13.34 -27.06 -4.01
CA GLU A 45 13.54 -28.13 -3.03
C GLU A 45 13.16 -27.66 -1.62
N PHE A 46 12.63 -28.57 -0.81
CA PHE A 46 12.22 -28.31 0.56
C PHE A 46 13.01 -29.18 1.52
N TRP A 47 13.75 -28.56 2.43
CA TRP A 47 14.62 -29.27 3.37
C TRP A 47 14.15 -29.05 4.81
N LEU A 48 13.70 -30.12 5.45
CA LEU A 48 13.20 -30.14 6.81
C LEU A 48 14.34 -30.33 7.82
N PHE A 49 14.35 -29.46 8.82
CA PHE A 49 15.23 -29.48 9.96
C PHE A 49 14.41 -29.53 11.26
N THR A 50 14.90 -30.30 12.21
CA THR A 50 14.49 -30.28 13.62
C THR A 50 15.75 -30.26 14.47
N ARG A 51 15.60 -30.24 15.80
CA ARG A 51 16.75 -30.38 16.71
C ARG A 51 17.53 -31.69 16.49
N ASP A 52 16.82 -32.76 16.15
CA ASP A 52 17.39 -34.11 16.00
C ASP A 52 18.07 -34.32 14.64
N ILE A 53 17.56 -33.70 13.57
CA ILE A 53 18.08 -33.82 12.20
C ILE A 53 18.80 -32.55 11.72
N ARG A 54 19.54 -31.88 12.62
CA ARG A 54 20.31 -30.64 12.32
C ARG A 54 21.31 -30.81 11.18
N GLU A 55 22.16 -31.83 11.28
CA GLU A 55 23.29 -32.06 10.35
C GLU A 55 22.89 -32.91 9.14
N ASN A 56 21.82 -33.70 9.26
CA ASN A 56 21.31 -34.59 8.23
C ASN A 56 19.83 -34.29 7.94
N PRO A 57 19.52 -33.13 7.34
CA PRO A 57 18.14 -32.72 7.09
C PRO A 57 17.44 -33.64 6.10
N LEU A 58 16.12 -33.74 6.25
CA LEU A 58 15.28 -34.53 5.36
C LEU A 58 14.86 -33.68 4.16
N LYS A 59 15.09 -34.18 2.93
CA LYS A 59 14.50 -33.58 1.73
C LYS A 59 13.06 -34.05 1.60
N LEU A 60 12.11 -33.12 1.68
CA LEU A 60 10.69 -33.42 1.58
C LEU A 60 10.28 -33.62 0.11
N ASN A 61 9.35 -34.54 -0.10
CA ASN A 61 8.59 -34.64 -1.34
C ASN A 61 7.22 -33.97 -1.11
N ALA A 62 6.98 -32.83 -1.75
CA ALA A 62 5.73 -32.08 -1.55
C ALA A 62 4.47 -32.86 -1.97
N SER A 63 4.61 -33.93 -2.77
CA SER A 63 3.49 -34.79 -3.18
C SER A 63 3.35 -36.08 -2.35
N ASP A 64 4.30 -36.36 -1.45
CA ASP A 64 4.34 -37.56 -0.62
C ASP A 64 4.96 -37.21 0.73
N LEU A 65 4.13 -36.62 1.60
CA LEU A 65 4.53 -36.21 2.94
C LEU A 65 4.25 -37.36 3.92
N HIS A 66 5.18 -37.61 4.84
CA HIS A 66 5.00 -38.64 5.86
C HIS A 66 4.66 -38.04 7.21
N ALA A 67 3.62 -38.57 7.86
CA ALA A 67 3.22 -38.14 9.20
C ALA A 67 4.33 -38.32 10.26
N SER A 68 5.25 -39.27 10.04
CA SER A 68 6.42 -39.46 10.90
C SER A 68 7.36 -38.26 10.93
N ASP A 69 7.39 -37.46 9.86
CA ASP A 69 8.27 -36.30 9.73
C ASP A 69 7.73 -35.11 10.53
N PHE A 70 6.42 -35.12 10.82
CA PHE A 70 5.67 -34.07 11.54
C PHE A 70 4.94 -34.64 12.77
N ALA A 71 5.63 -35.45 13.58
CA ALA A 71 5.05 -36.23 14.68
C ALA A 71 4.18 -35.44 15.70
N PHE A 72 4.42 -34.13 15.85
CA PHE A 72 3.65 -33.24 16.72
C PHE A 72 3.17 -32.00 15.96
N LYS A 73 1.87 -31.94 15.66
CA LYS A 73 1.24 -30.87 14.87
C LYS A 73 1.19 -29.52 15.59
N GLU A 74 1.33 -29.52 16.91
CA GLU A 74 1.24 -28.33 17.76
C GLU A 74 2.52 -27.47 17.72
N ARG A 75 3.62 -28.04 17.20
CA ARG A 75 4.90 -27.35 17.03
C ARG A 75 4.79 -26.25 15.97
N ASN A 76 5.51 -25.15 16.19
CA ASN A 76 5.63 -24.10 15.19
C ASN A 76 6.38 -24.64 13.96
N LEU A 77 5.96 -24.21 12.77
CA LEU A 77 6.67 -24.44 11.52
C LEU A 77 7.17 -23.10 10.98
N TYR A 78 8.49 -22.96 10.87
CA TYR A 78 9.15 -21.82 10.26
C TYR A 78 9.63 -22.17 8.85
N ILE A 79 9.24 -21.38 7.86
CA ILE A 79 9.67 -21.56 6.47
C ILE A 79 10.62 -20.42 6.13
N LEU A 80 11.86 -20.73 5.75
CA LEU A 80 12.92 -19.77 5.49
C LEU A 80 13.19 -19.65 3.98
N LEU A 81 13.11 -18.44 3.44
CA LEU A 81 13.28 -18.15 2.01
C LEU A 81 14.50 -17.25 1.76
N HIS A 82 15.44 -17.74 0.96
CA HIS A 82 16.67 -17.03 0.64
C HIS A 82 16.50 -15.94 -0.44
N GLY A 83 17.52 -15.10 -0.59
CA GLY A 83 17.51 -14.03 -1.58
C GLY A 83 17.99 -14.44 -2.96
N TYR A 84 18.22 -13.42 -3.79
CA TYR A 84 18.99 -13.54 -5.04
C TYR A 84 20.38 -14.13 -4.76
N THR A 85 20.87 -14.99 -5.66
CA THR A 85 22.14 -15.73 -5.54
C THR A 85 22.28 -16.64 -4.32
N GLY A 86 21.19 -16.85 -3.57
CA GLY A 86 21.18 -17.70 -2.39
C GLY A 86 20.87 -19.15 -2.70
N ASP A 87 20.93 -19.95 -1.64
CA ASP A 87 20.53 -21.35 -1.57
C ASP A 87 20.01 -21.66 -0.15
N ARG A 88 19.68 -22.92 0.13
CA ARG A 88 19.17 -23.35 1.46
C ARG A 88 20.14 -23.10 2.62
N ASP A 89 21.43 -22.91 2.35
CA ASP A 89 22.51 -22.72 3.32
C ASP A 89 23.09 -21.30 3.23
N TYR A 90 22.37 -20.39 2.57
CA TYR A 90 22.66 -18.95 2.52
C TYR A 90 21.66 -18.15 3.37
N SER A 91 21.90 -16.85 3.53
CA SER A 91 20.96 -15.95 4.23
C SER A 91 19.53 -16.07 3.70
N PRO A 92 18.53 -16.20 4.59
CA PRO A 92 18.61 -15.95 6.03
C PRO A 92 18.94 -17.20 6.88
N ASN A 93 19.09 -18.37 6.24
CA ASN A 93 19.17 -19.67 6.89
C ASN A 93 20.37 -19.76 7.84
N VAL A 94 21.54 -19.28 7.44
CA VAL A 94 22.78 -19.34 8.24
C VAL A 94 22.67 -18.69 9.62
N TYR A 95 21.80 -17.68 9.76
CA TYR A 95 21.61 -16.97 11.03
C TYR A 95 20.38 -17.48 11.78
N ILE A 96 19.24 -17.59 11.08
CA ILE A 96 17.94 -17.79 11.72
C ILE A 96 17.70 -19.27 12.06
N ARG A 97 18.06 -20.19 11.16
CA ARG A 97 17.87 -21.63 11.39
C ARG A 97 18.54 -22.11 12.68
N PRO A 98 19.85 -21.88 12.93
CA PRO A 98 20.46 -22.28 14.20
C PRO A 98 19.84 -21.55 15.38
N ALA A 99 19.52 -20.26 15.26
CA ALA A 99 18.90 -19.50 16.34
C ALA A 99 17.56 -20.10 16.80
N LEU A 100 16.67 -20.44 15.85
CA LEU A 100 15.39 -21.07 16.13
C LEU A 100 15.55 -22.47 16.71
N LEU A 101 16.41 -23.31 16.13
CA LEU A 101 16.63 -24.66 16.64
C LEU A 101 17.22 -24.65 18.06
N ASP A 102 18.04 -23.65 18.40
CA ASP A 102 18.65 -23.53 19.73
C ASP A 102 17.61 -23.10 20.79
N THR A 103 16.61 -22.31 20.40
CA THR A 103 15.65 -21.71 21.35
C THR A 103 14.32 -22.44 21.41
N GLU A 104 13.86 -23.03 20.31
CA GLU A 104 12.51 -23.60 20.18
C GLU A 104 12.53 -25.03 19.66
N ASP A 105 11.56 -25.82 20.10
CA ASP A 105 11.29 -27.15 19.54
C ASP A 105 10.29 -26.99 18.40
N ALA A 106 10.82 -26.76 17.20
CA ALA A 106 10.06 -26.36 16.02
C ALA A 106 10.54 -27.10 14.77
N TYR A 107 9.67 -27.15 13.76
CA TYR A 107 10.05 -27.54 12.42
C TYR A 107 10.59 -26.32 11.68
N ILE A 108 11.67 -26.51 10.92
CA ILE A 108 12.19 -25.49 10.03
C ILE A 108 12.34 -26.05 8.64
N ILE A 109 11.71 -25.41 7.65
CA ILE A 109 11.87 -25.76 6.25
C ILE A 109 12.70 -24.66 5.58
N SER A 110 13.91 -25.01 5.16
CA SER A 110 14.70 -24.16 4.26
C SER A 110 14.33 -24.51 2.82
N VAL A 111 13.85 -23.52 2.07
CA VAL A 111 13.51 -23.71 0.65
C VAL A 111 14.73 -23.37 -0.19
N ASP A 112 15.09 -24.26 -1.12
CA ASP A 112 16.15 -24.03 -2.10
C ASP A 112 15.54 -23.81 -3.49
N TYR A 113 15.77 -22.63 -4.04
CA TYR A 113 15.46 -22.30 -5.43
C TYR A 113 16.62 -21.55 -6.09
N GLY A 114 17.87 -21.79 -5.63
CA GLY A 114 19.06 -21.07 -6.10
C GLY A 114 19.27 -21.16 -7.61
N ARG A 115 18.84 -22.27 -8.24
CA ARG A 115 18.88 -22.46 -9.70
C ARG A 115 17.96 -21.51 -10.47
N LEU A 116 16.90 -21.01 -9.84
CA LEU A 116 15.96 -20.06 -10.44
C LEU A 116 16.40 -18.61 -10.24
N VAL A 117 17.31 -18.35 -9.30
CA VAL A 117 17.80 -17.01 -8.95
C VAL A 117 19.33 -16.83 -9.06
N PRO A 118 20.01 -17.37 -10.10
CA PRO A 118 21.47 -17.35 -10.18
C PRO A 118 22.01 -15.96 -10.53
N TYR A 119 23.25 -15.67 -10.13
CA TYR A 119 24.00 -14.53 -10.66
C TYR A 119 24.42 -14.80 -12.12
N PRO A 120 24.37 -13.83 -13.05
CA PRO A 120 23.91 -12.44 -12.92
C PRO A 120 22.45 -12.22 -13.34
N CYS A 121 21.57 -13.20 -13.24
CA CYS A 121 20.24 -13.23 -13.86
C CYS A 121 19.11 -12.58 -13.05
N TYR A 122 19.24 -11.31 -12.64
CA TYR A 122 18.27 -10.70 -11.72
C TYR A 122 16.86 -10.55 -12.30
N MET A 123 16.70 -10.02 -13.53
CA MET A 123 15.37 -9.86 -14.15
C MET A 123 14.66 -11.22 -14.27
N THR A 124 15.38 -12.21 -14.77
CA THR A 124 14.91 -13.58 -14.92
C THR A 124 14.56 -14.22 -13.57
N ALA A 125 15.37 -13.95 -12.54
CA ALA A 125 15.11 -14.39 -11.17
C ALA A 125 13.77 -13.84 -10.66
N VAL A 126 13.46 -12.58 -10.95
CA VAL A 126 12.17 -11.96 -10.60
C VAL A 126 11.01 -12.64 -11.33
N GLU A 127 11.16 -12.90 -12.64
CA GLU A 127 10.13 -13.62 -13.44
C GLU A 127 9.90 -15.06 -12.96
N ASN A 128 10.90 -15.71 -12.35
CA ASN A 128 10.79 -17.07 -11.83
C ASN A 128 10.16 -17.16 -10.42
N LEU A 129 9.99 -16.05 -9.69
CA LEU A 129 9.46 -16.09 -8.32
C LEU A 129 8.03 -16.66 -8.20
N PRO A 130 7.09 -16.39 -9.13
CA PRO A 130 5.75 -16.98 -9.07
C PRO A 130 5.77 -18.52 -9.05
N LEU A 131 6.69 -19.16 -9.78
CA LEU A 131 6.87 -20.62 -9.75
C LEU A 131 7.27 -21.10 -8.35
N VAL A 132 8.23 -20.44 -7.72
CA VAL A 132 8.66 -20.75 -6.35
C VAL A 132 7.50 -20.57 -5.37
N ALA A 133 6.78 -19.45 -5.48
CA ALA A 133 5.65 -19.12 -4.64
C ALA A 133 4.51 -20.15 -4.76
N LYS A 134 4.22 -20.60 -5.98
CA LYS A 134 3.22 -21.64 -6.29
C LYS A 134 3.61 -22.99 -5.71
N CYS A 135 4.86 -23.43 -5.88
CA CYS A 135 5.31 -24.72 -5.36
C CYS A 135 5.37 -24.71 -3.83
N LEU A 136 5.74 -23.58 -3.21
CA LEU A 136 5.63 -23.42 -1.77
C LEU A 136 4.17 -23.44 -1.30
N GLY A 137 3.27 -22.80 -2.05
CA GLY A 137 1.83 -22.85 -1.79
C GLY A 137 1.26 -24.27 -1.83
N GLN A 138 1.69 -25.09 -2.79
CA GLN A 138 1.34 -26.51 -2.85
C GLN A 138 1.78 -27.26 -1.59
N LEU A 139 3.04 -27.11 -1.17
CA LEU A 139 3.53 -27.75 0.04
C LEU A 139 2.72 -27.34 1.28
N ILE A 140 2.48 -26.04 1.48
CA ILE A 140 1.74 -25.53 2.64
C ILE A 140 0.31 -26.05 2.64
N ASN A 141 -0.37 -26.03 1.48
CA ASN A 141 -1.72 -26.58 1.37
C ASN A 141 -1.74 -28.06 1.74
N ASN A 142 -0.80 -28.87 1.23
CA ASN A 142 -0.73 -30.30 1.55
C ASN A 142 -0.45 -30.56 3.04
N LEU A 143 0.49 -29.82 3.65
CA LEU A 143 0.77 -29.91 5.10
C LEU A 143 -0.47 -29.64 5.96
N VAL A 144 -1.30 -28.68 5.56
CA VAL A 144 -2.51 -28.29 6.29
C VAL A 144 -3.67 -29.24 6.01
N GLU A 145 -3.84 -29.69 4.76
CA GLU A 145 -4.93 -30.60 4.36
C GLU A 145 -4.74 -32.02 4.86
N GLU A 146 -3.49 -32.48 4.98
CA GLU A 146 -3.13 -33.77 5.59
C GLU A 146 -3.05 -33.71 7.12
N GLU A 147 -3.42 -32.57 7.72
CA GLU A 147 -3.41 -32.33 9.18
C GLU A 147 -2.03 -32.53 9.86
N LEU A 148 -0.95 -32.39 9.09
CA LEU A 148 0.43 -32.54 9.58
C LEU A 148 0.88 -31.32 10.40
N VAL A 149 0.41 -30.13 10.00
CA VAL A 149 0.71 -28.87 10.69
C VAL A 149 -0.55 -27.99 10.71
N GLU A 150 -0.84 -27.39 11.86
CA GLU A 150 -1.92 -26.41 11.96
C GLU A 150 -1.56 -25.13 11.18
N ASN A 151 -2.47 -24.63 10.34
CA ASN A 151 -2.29 -23.39 9.58
C ASN A 151 -1.82 -22.21 10.44
N ASP A 152 -2.29 -22.13 11.68
CA ASP A 152 -1.99 -21.03 12.60
C ASP A 152 -0.57 -21.10 13.20
N LYS A 153 0.12 -22.22 13.01
CA LYS A 153 1.50 -22.48 13.45
C LYS A 153 2.54 -22.22 12.36
N ILE A 154 2.11 -21.92 11.14
CA ILE A 154 2.99 -21.67 10.01
C ILE A 154 3.41 -20.20 9.98
N HIS A 155 4.72 -19.96 9.91
CA HIS A 155 5.32 -18.64 9.80
C HIS A 155 6.37 -18.64 8.68
N ILE A 156 6.12 -17.87 7.62
CA ILE A 156 7.10 -17.66 6.54
C ILE A 156 8.00 -16.47 6.89
N ILE A 157 9.31 -16.65 6.77
CA ILE A 157 10.34 -15.62 6.96
C ILE A 157 11.17 -15.56 5.68
N GLY A 158 11.01 -14.46 4.92
CA GLY A 158 11.70 -14.29 3.65
C GLY A 158 12.70 -13.14 3.66
N PHE A 159 13.84 -13.32 3.01
CA PHE A 159 14.89 -12.32 2.87
C PHE A 159 15.05 -11.87 1.42
N SER A 160 15.17 -10.57 1.16
CA SER A 160 15.44 -10.05 -0.19
C SER A 160 14.34 -10.47 -1.20
N LEU A 161 14.69 -11.16 -2.31
CA LEU A 161 13.70 -11.78 -3.21
C LEU A 161 12.82 -12.80 -2.49
N GLY A 162 13.34 -13.52 -1.49
CA GLY A 162 12.56 -14.45 -0.67
C GLY A 162 11.46 -13.78 0.14
N ALA A 163 11.59 -12.51 0.50
CA ALA A 163 10.50 -11.75 1.11
C ALA A 163 9.35 -11.52 0.12
N GLN A 164 9.69 -11.29 -1.16
CA GLN A 164 8.69 -11.16 -2.22
C GLN A 164 8.02 -12.50 -2.53
N VAL A 165 8.78 -13.59 -2.55
CA VAL A 165 8.24 -14.97 -2.64
C VAL A 165 7.27 -15.23 -1.50
N ALA A 166 7.61 -14.85 -0.26
CA ALA A 166 6.75 -15.04 0.90
C ALA A 166 5.37 -14.40 0.72
N GLY A 167 5.32 -13.15 0.21
CA GLY A 167 4.07 -12.47 -0.11
C GLY A 167 3.31 -13.14 -1.25
N GLN A 168 3.99 -13.40 -2.38
CA GLN A 168 3.39 -14.05 -3.55
C GLN A 168 2.81 -15.44 -3.23
N THR A 169 3.39 -16.18 -2.28
CA THR A 169 2.86 -17.48 -1.85
C THR A 169 1.42 -17.37 -1.34
N ALA A 170 1.03 -16.25 -0.72
CA ALA A 170 -0.33 -16.04 -0.23
C ALA A 170 -1.39 -16.14 -1.33
N ASN A 171 -1.05 -15.83 -2.59
CA ASN A 171 -1.95 -15.97 -3.74
C ASN A 171 -2.36 -17.43 -4.03
N TYR A 172 -1.56 -18.39 -3.57
CA TYR A 172 -1.74 -19.82 -3.85
C TYR A 172 -2.24 -20.62 -2.63
N LEU A 173 -2.47 -19.97 -1.49
CA LEU A 173 -2.91 -20.63 -0.28
C LEU A 173 -4.43 -20.71 -0.20
N LYS A 174 -4.94 -21.87 0.23
CA LYS A 174 -6.37 -22.08 0.50
C LYS A 174 -6.81 -21.44 1.81
N ARG A 175 -5.88 -21.30 2.76
CA ARG A 175 -6.10 -20.69 4.08
C ARG A 175 -5.07 -19.60 4.32
N LYS A 176 -5.54 -18.46 4.85
CA LYS A 176 -4.69 -17.31 5.12
C LYS A 176 -3.73 -17.62 6.28
N LEU A 177 -2.46 -17.25 6.13
CA LEU A 177 -1.44 -17.44 7.17
C LEU A 177 -1.61 -16.45 8.32
N LYS A 178 -1.19 -16.85 9.52
CA LYS A 178 -1.18 -15.96 10.68
C LYS A 178 -0.03 -14.95 10.64
N ARG A 179 1.12 -15.31 10.07
CA ARG A 179 2.28 -14.43 10.06
C ARG A 179 3.21 -14.62 8.87
N ILE A 180 3.63 -13.51 8.27
CA ILE A 180 4.77 -13.41 7.37
C ILE A 180 5.76 -12.37 7.94
N THR A 181 7.06 -12.66 7.89
CA THR A 181 8.10 -11.66 8.16
C THR A 181 8.92 -11.39 6.90
N GLY A 182 9.01 -10.13 6.50
CA GLY A 182 9.90 -9.65 5.44
C GLY A 182 11.21 -9.12 5.99
N LEU A 183 12.34 -9.63 5.52
CA LEU A 183 13.67 -9.19 5.89
C LEU A 183 14.29 -8.47 4.69
N ASP A 184 14.38 -7.16 4.81
CA ASP A 184 14.84 -6.20 3.81
C ASP A 184 14.35 -6.54 2.38
N PRO A 185 13.02 -6.49 2.12
CA PRO A 185 12.45 -6.94 0.85
C PRO A 185 13.06 -6.22 -0.36
N ALA A 186 13.36 -6.97 -1.41
CA ALA A 186 14.04 -6.43 -2.60
C ALA A 186 13.21 -5.35 -3.31
N LYS A 187 13.87 -4.25 -3.70
CA LYS A 187 13.26 -3.09 -4.36
C LYS A 187 13.23 -3.13 -5.89
N PRO A 188 14.32 -3.50 -6.60
CA PRO A 188 14.33 -3.45 -8.05
C PRO A 188 13.23 -4.34 -8.65
N LEU A 189 12.42 -3.77 -9.54
CA LEU A 189 11.21 -4.35 -10.15
C LEU A 189 9.98 -4.52 -9.24
N PHE A 190 10.10 -4.34 -7.93
CA PHE A 190 8.97 -4.43 -6.99
C PHE A 190 8.46 -3.06 -6.49
N ALA A 191 9.28 -2.00 -6.61
CA ALA A 191 8.97 -0.66 -6.11
C ALA A 191 7.57 -0.15 -6.52
N PHE A 192 7.16 -0.47 -7.75
CA PHE A 192 5.88 -0.06 -8.34
C PHE A 192 4.99 -1.25 -8.74
N ALA A 193 5.37 -2.47 -8.36
CA ALA A 193 4.56 -3.66 -8.62
C ALA A 193 3.24 -3.59 -7.84
N SER A 194 2.17 -4.20 -8.38
CA SER A 194 0.91 -4.39 -7.65
C SER A 194 1.13 -5.34 -6.46
N SER A 195 0.21 -5.29 -5.48
CA SER A 195 0.30 -6.10 -4.27
C SER A 195 0.28 -7.61 -4.54
N GLU A 196 -0.20 -8.06 -5.70
CA GLU A 196 -0.16 -9.48 -6.06
C GLU A 196 1.25 -9.99 -6.41
N TYR A 197 2.18 -9.10 -6.78
CA TYR A 197 3.55 -9.45 -7.18
C TYR A 197 4.60 -9.10 -6.14
N LYS A 198 4.23 -8.52 -5.00
CA LYS A 198 5.16 -8.11 -3.95
C LYS A 198 4.56 -8.35 -2.57
N LEU A 199 5.41 -8.42 -1.55
CA LEU A 199 4.98 -8.47 -0.16
C LEU A 199 4.10 -7.28 0.19
N ASP A 200 2.94 -7.56 0.76
CA ASP A 200 1.95 -6.60 1.22
C ASP A 200 1.33 -7.02 2.55
N SER A 201 0.79 -6.05 3.29
CA SER A 201 0.12 -6.29 4.57
C SER A 201 -1.04 -7.28 4.46
N SER A 202 -1.70 -7.38 3.30
CA SER A 202 -2.84 -8.27 3.08
C SER A 202 -2.47 -9.76 2.96
N ASP A 203 -1.20 -10.12 2.78
CA ASP A 203 -0.73 -11.49 2.52
C ASP A 203 -0.88 -12.45 3.72
N ALA A 204 -0.94 -11.91 4.94
CA ALA A 204 -1.17 -12.67 6.18
C ALA A 204 -2.03 -11.87 7.17
N ASP A 205 -2.48 -12.50 8.24
CA ASP A 205 -3.20 -11.79 9.31
C ASP A 205 -2.30 -10.79 10.03
N PHE A 206 -0.99 -11.03 10.01
CA PHE A 206 0.03 -10.12 10.50
C PHE A 206 1.29 -10.20 9.65
N VAL A 207 1.81 -9.05 9.22
CA VAL A 207 3.02 -8.94 8.40
C VAL A 207 3.95 -7.96 9.07
N ASP A 208 5.15 -8.39 9.43
CA ASP A 208 6.18 -7.53 10.01
C ASP A 208 7.42 -7.46 9.12
N VAL A 209 7.99 -6.26 8.96
CA VAL A 209 9.08 -6.04 8.00
C VAL A 209 10.25 -5.32 8.66
N ILE A 210 11.47 -5.80 8.43
CA ILE A 210 12.71 -5.16 8.90
C ILE A 210 13.45 -4.60 7.70
N HIS A 211 13.66 -3.30 7.65
CA HIS A 211 14.31 -2.57 6.56
C HIS A 211 15.72 -2.14 6.97
N THR A 212 16.74 -2.62 6.26
CA THR A 212 18.16 -2.37 6.60
C THR A 212 18.98 -1.73 5.48
N ASP A 213 18.50 -1.74 4.22
CA ASP A 213 19.19 -1.12 3.06
C ASP A 213 18.21 -0.36 2.14
N VAL A 214 17.39 0.54 2.69
CA VAL A 214 16.31 1.26 1.96
C VAL A 214 16.82 2.14 0.82
N VAL A 215 18.07 2.61 0.93
CA VAL A 215 18.74 3.42 -0.09
C VAL A 215 19.37 2.56 -1.19
N GLY A 216 19.81 1.35 -0.86
CA GLY A 216 20.37 0.37 -1.80
C GLY A 216 19.31 -0.60 -2.33
N ARG A 217 19.36 -1.85 -1.89
CA ARG A 217 18.60 -3.00 -2.43
C ARG A 217 17.21 -3.16 -1.80
N GLY A 218 17.04 -2.69 -0.57
CA GLY A 218 15.81 -2.79 0.20
C GLY A 218 14.76 -1.74 -0.20
N MET A 219 13.50 -2.05 0.12
CA MET A 219 12.36 -1.16 -0.06
C MET A 219 12.31 -0.10 1.05
N LEU A 220 12.04 1.17 0.70
CA LEU A 220 11.74 2.20 1.71
C LEU A 220 10.26 2.18 2.12
N ALA A 221 9.39 1.84 1.19
CA ALA A 221 7.95 1.83 1.42
C ALA A 221 7.57 0.84 2.52
N SER A 222 6.57 1.19 3.31
CA SER A 222 5.93 0.26 4.26
C SER A 222 5.25 -0.86 3.48
N LEU A 223 5.53 -2.10 3.86
CA LEU A 223 5.01 -3.31 3.21
C LEU A 223 4.22 -4.19 4.19
N GLY A 224 4.34 -3.97 5.50
CA GLY A 224 3.68 -4.78 6.52
C GLY A 224 2.59 -4.05 7.28
N HIS A 225 2.05 -4.73 8.29
CA HIS A 225 1.28 -4.11 9.37
C HIS A 225 2.19 -3.29 10.29
N VAL A 226 3.45 -3.73 10.45
CA VAL A 226 4.49 -3.01 11.20
C VAL A 226 5.81 -3.09 10.43
N ASP A 227 6.42 -1.93 10.20
CA ASP A 227 7.71 -1.79 9.53
C ASP A 227 8.75 -1.19 10.49
N PHE A 228 9.90 -1.85 10.60
CA PHE A 228 11.01 -1.43 11.44
C PHE A 228 12.16 -0.93 10.59
N TYR A 229 12.68 0.24 10.93
CA TYR A 229 13.80 0.89 10.24
C TYR A 229 14.98 1.07 11.19
N PRO A 230 15.65 -0.02 11.64
CA PRO A 230 16.82 0.07 12.50
C PRO A 230 17.89 0.97 11.87
N ASN A 231 18.37 1.95 12.64
CA ASN A 231 19.37 2.91 12.15
C ASN A 231 18.93 3.64 10.86
N LEU A 232 17.65 4.08 10.82
CA LEU A 232 16.99 4.63 9.62
C LEU A 232 16.88 3.65 8.44
N GLY A 233 17.24 2.38 8.61
CA GLY A 233 17.28 1.41 7.52
C GLY A 233 18.28 1.77 6.41
N THR A 234 19.28 2.63 6.69
CA THR A 234 20.23 3.11 5.67
C THR A 234 21.57 2.40 5.77
N ILE A 235 22.46 2.89 6.65
CA ILE A 235 23.77 2.29 6.92
C ILE A 235 23.71 1.65 8.30
N GLN A 236 23.95 0.35 8.33
CA GLN A 236 23.94 -0.43 9.56
C GLN A 236 25.30 -0.37 10.25
N PRO A 237 25.34 -0.31 11.60
CA PRO A 237 26.60 -0.30 12.35
C PRO A 237 27.52 -1.46 11.93
N GLY A 238 28.78 -1.13 11.61
CA GLY A 238 29.77 -2.10 11.13
C GLY A 238 29.72 -2.38 9.63
N CYS A 239 28.89 -1.69 8.85
CA CYS A 239 28.85 -1.73 7.39
C CYS A 239 29.45 -0.46 6.74
N ASP A 240 30.31 0.28 7.45
CA ASP A 240 30.89 1.55 6.98
C ASP A 240 31.87 1.38 5.79
N ASN A 241 32.45 0.19 5.66
CA ASN A 241 33.35 -0.17 4.56
C ASN A 241 32.61 -1.03 3.55
N GLU A 242 32.08 -0.39 2.51
CA GLU A 242 31.40 -1.12 1.44
C GLU A 242 32.37 -1.91 0.57
N ASN A 243 31.92 -3.07 0.10
CA ASN A 243 32.59 -3.78 -0.97
C ASN A 243 32.30 -3.07 -2.30
N PRO A 244 33.31 -2.50 -2.99
CA PRO A 244 33.08 -1.81 -4.26
C PRO A 244 32.54 -2.74 -5.37
N LYS A 245 32.74 -4.06 -5.22
CA LYS A 245 32.24 -5.07 -6.17
C LYS A 245 30.81 -5.54 -5.86
N ASP A 246 30.30 -5.26 -4.65
CA ASP A 246 28.96 -5.67 -4.21
C ASP A 246 28.40 -4.65 -3.19
N PRO A 247 28.10 -3.41 -3.63
CA PRO A 247 27.63 -2.35 -2.74
C PRO A 247 26.27 -2.69 -2.10
N GLY A 248 26.06 -2.20 -0.87
CA GLY A 248 24.86 -2.47 -0.06
C GLY A 248 24.75 -3.88 0.55
N SER A 249 25.60 -4.83 0.16
CA SER A 249 25.50 -6.24 0.58
C SER A 249 25.53 -6.44 2.10
N CYS A 250 26.41 -5.72 2.81
CA CYS A 250 26.47 -5.76 4.27
C CYS A 250 25.20 -5.19 4.95
N ASN A 251 24.68 -4.07 4.43
CA ASN A 251 23.47 -3.44 4.96
C ASN A 251 22.26 -4.34 4.75
N HIS A 252 22.17 -4.94 3.56
CA HIS A 252 21.11 -5.85 3.16
C HIS A 252 21.08 -7.10 4.06
N ASP A 253 22.24 -7.75 4.25
CA ASP A 253 22.36 -8.97 5.07
C ASP A 253 22.14 -8.75 6.58
N ARG A 254 21.99 -7.50 7.03
CA ARG A 254 21.80 -7.20 8.45
C ARG A 254 20.42 -7.56 8.97
N ALA A 255 19.36 -7.49 8.15
CA ALA A 255 18.00 -7.81 8.59
C ALA A 255 17.87 -9.26 9.12
N PRO A 256 18.37 -10.30 8.42
CA PRO A 256 18.46 -11.66 8.97
C PRO A 256 19.23 -11.79 10.28
N GLN A 257 20.34 -11.05 10.43
CA GLN A 257 21.16 -11.09 11.65
C GLN A 257 20.40 -10.50 12.85
N TYR A 258 19.77 -9.33 12.68
CA TYR A 258 18.93 -8.74 13.74
C TYR A 258 17.76 -9.64 14.09
N TYR A 259 17.12 -10.26 13.11
CA TYR A 259 16.04 -11.19 13.38
C TYR A 259 16.55 -12.39 14.19
N ALA A 260 17.65 -13.03 13.79
CA ALA A 260 18.26 -14.14 14.52
C ALA A 260 18.67 -13.77 15.95
N GLU A 261 19.21 -12.57 16.17
CA GLU A 261 19.50 -12.08 17.51
C GLU A 261 18.21 -11.89 18.33
N SER A 262 17.13 -11.40 17.71
CA SER A 262 15.85 -11.17 18.39
C SER A 262 15.18 -12.46 18.88
N VAL A 263 15.50 -13.59 18.26
CA VAL A 263 15.08 -14.94 18.69
C VAL A 263 15.79 -15.29 20.01
N ARG A 264 17.12 -15.12 20.05
CA ARG A 264 17.98 -15.50 21.19
C ARG A 264 17.91 -14.52 22.36
N ASN A 265 17.76 -13.23 22.08
CA ASN A 265 17.87 -12.17 23.08
C ASN A 265 16.50 -11.79 23.67
N PRO A 266 16.22 -12.12 24.95
CA PRO A 266 14.91 -11.83 25.56
C PRO A 266 14.65 -10.34 25.80
N ASN A 267 15.71 -9.53 25.84
CA ASN A 267 15.60 -8.08 25.95
C ASN A 267 15.03 -7.45 24.67
N GLY A 268 15.23 -8.13 23.54
CA GLY A 268 14.69 -7.75 22.23
C GLY A 268 15.22 -6.42 21.70
N PHE A 269 14.66 -5.99 20.57
CA PHE A 269 14.96 -4.73 19.92
C PHE A 269 13.77 -3.78 20.07
N TRP A 270 13.78 -2.95 21.12
CA TRP A 270 12.71 -1.98 21.33
C TRP A 270 12.79 -0.84 20.32
N SER A 271 11.71 -0.63 19.59
CA SER A 271 11.48 0.49 18.71
C SER A 271 10.40 1.40 19.27
N TYR A 272 10.36 2.64 18.79
CA TYR A 272 9.26 3.56 19.01
C TYR A 272 8.61 3.88 17.67
N SER A 273 7.30 4.10 17.69
CA SER A 273 6.57 4.54 16.51
C SER A 273 6.94 5.99 16.16
N CYS A 274 7.03 6.28 14.88
CA CYS A 274 7.11 7.64 14.39
C CYS A 274 6.18 7.83 13.19
N ARG A 275 5.68 9.06 13.01
CA ARG A 275 4.72 9.44 11.96
C ARG A 275 5.18 9.03 10.56
N SER A 276 6.47 9.19 10.27
CA SER A 276 7.07 8.71 9.03
C SER A 276 8.59 8.57 9.17
N TRP A 277 9.17 7.86 8.22
CA TRP A 277 10.62 7.74 8.09
C TRP A 277 11.32 9.12 7.99
N LEU A 278 10.70 10.07 7.27
CA LEU A 278 11.22 11.44 7.12
C LEU A 278 11.24 12.21 8.45
N TYR A 279 10.20 12.07 9.28
CA TYR A 279 10.18 12.71 10.60
C TYR A 279 11.31 12.19 11.48
N GLN A 280 11.60 10.89 11.41
CA GLN A 280 12.72 10.29 12.13
C GLN A 280 14.07 10.78 11.59
N MET A 281 14.21 10.93 10.27
CA MET A 281 15.41 11.49 9.65
C MET A 281 15.73 12.91 10.15
N PHE A 282 14.71 13.73 10.40
CA PHE A 282 14.86 15.08 10.93
C PHE A 282 14.81 15.18 12.47
N ASP A 283 14.76 14.05 13.18
CA ASP A 283 14.65 13.97 14.66
C ASP A 283 13.41 14.70 15.22
N LEU A 284 12.29 14.62 14.50
CA LEU A 284 11.01 15.28 14.84
C LEU A 284 10.00 14.34 15.50
N CYS A 285 10.43 13.14 15.92
CA CYS A 285 9.56 12.15 16.56
C CYS A 285 9.38 12.48 18.06
N ASN A 286 8.35 13.28 18.35
CA ASN A 286 8.09 13.81 19.69
C ASN A 286 7.41 12.82 20.65
N ASP A 287 6.74 11.78 20.14
CA ASP A 287 6.05 10.77 20.95
C ASP A 287 6.76 9.41 20.89
N ARG A 288 7.64 9.15 21.88
CA ARG A 288 8.35 7.87 22.02
C ARG A 288 7.63 6.89 22.96
N LYS A 289 6.35 7.11 23.29
CA LYS A 289 5.61 6.28 24.27
C LYS A 289 5.04 5.01 23.66
N LYS A 290 4.73 5.01 22.36
CA LYS A 290 4.28 3.80 21.63
C LYS A 290 5.49 2.97 21.24
N VAL A 291 5.74 1.90 21.99
CA VAL A 291 6.90 1.03 21.82
C VAL A 291 6.50 -0.35 21.32
N GLN A 292 7.31 -0.89 20.42
CA GLN A 292 7.12 -2.22 19.86
C GLN A 292 8.46 -2.97 19.87
N ARG A 293 8.45 -4.30 19.88
CA ARG A 293 9.67 -5.10 19.71
C ARG A 293 9.84 -5.48 18.25
N MET A 294 10.98 -5.11 17.66
CA MET A 294 11.38 -5.60 16.34
C MET A 294 11.79 -7.08 16.41
N GLY A 295 11.39 -7.84 15.40
CA GLY A 295 11.81 -9.22 15.19
C GLY A 295 10.85 -10.27 15.74
N HIS A 296 11.41 -11.38 16.23
CA HIS A 296 10.66 -12.61 16.48
C HIS A 296 9.49 -12.42 17.47
N ARG A 297 9.70 -11.63 18.53
CA ARG A 297 8.72 -11.38 19.62
C ARG A 297 7.91 -10.10 19.47
N VAL A 298 7.74 -9.60 18.24
CA VAL A 298 6.85 -8.46 17.96
C VAL A 298 5.45 -8.72 18.52
N ASN A 299 4.86 -7.71 19.17
CA ASN A 299 3.51 -7.80 19.69
C ASN A 299 2.50 -7.73 18.54
N LYS A 300 1.89 -8.89 18.26
CA LYS A 300 0.86 -9.05 17.22
C LYS A 300 -0.49 -8.44 17.62
N SER A 301 -0.72 -8.19 18.92
CA SER A 301 -1.95 -7.60 19.46
C SER A 301 -1.94 -6.07 19.51
N ASP A 302 -0.77 -5.45 19.31
CA ASP A 302 -0.64 -3.98 19.20
C ASP A 302 -1.05 -3.47 17.81
N SER A 303 -1.62 -4.35 16.97
CA SER A 303 -2.47 -3.95 15.85
C SER A 303 -3.84 -3.51 16.37
N SER A 304 -3.87 -2.56 17.32
CA SER A 304 -5.07 -1.79 17.67
C SER A 304 -5.58 -0.93 16.50
N LEU A 305 -4.98 -1.10 15.31
CA LEU A 305 -5.28 -0.48 14.03
C LEU A 305 -5.83 -1.50 13.01
N SER A 306 -5.99 -2.78 13.36
CA SER A 306 -6.74 -3.70 12.50
C SER A 306 -8.19 -3.21 12.44
N PRO A 307 -8.72 -2.87 11.26
CA PRO A 307 -10.05 -2.30 11.14
C PRO A 307 -11.08 -3.29 11.65
N PHE A 308 -12.07 -2.80 12.41
CA PHE A 308 -13.21 -3.62 12.79
C PHE A 308 -14.07 -3.90 11.54
N LEU A 309 -14.25 -5.17 11.19
CA LEU A 309 -15.13 -5.55 10.08
C LEU A 309 -16.59 -5.42 10.53
N LEU A 310 -17.28 -4.43 9.98
CA LEU A 310 -18.71 -4.23 10.21
C LEU A 310 -19.51 -5.26 9.41
N ASN A 311 -20.52 -5.86 10.05
CA ASN A 311 -21.53 -6.67 9.36
C ASN A 311 -22.73 -5.78 9.03
N PRO A 312 -22.93 -5.37 7.76
CA PRO A 312 -24.03 -4.47 7.39
C PRO A 312 -25.42 -5.10 7.57
N LEU A 313 -25.52 -6.42 7.74
CA LEU A 313 -26.78 -7.12 8.00
C LEU A 313 -27.08 -7.27 9.50
N ASN A 314 -26.10 -7.04 10.38
CA ASN A 314 -26.27 -7.12 11.83
C ASN A 314 -25.35 -6.14 12.56
N LEU A 315 -25.78 -4.88 12.67
CA LEU A 315 -25.04 -3.83 13.39
C LEU A 315 -25.25 -3.85 14.92
N ASN A 316 -26.06 -4.77 15.47
CA ASN A 316 -26.31 -4.83 16.91
C ASN A 316 -25.04 -5.16 17.71
N GLU A 317 -24.14 -5.96 17.13
CA GLU A 317 -22.85 -6.30 17.75
C GLU A 317 -21.85 -5.14 17.68
N SER A 318 -22.14 -4.11 16.87
CA SER A 318 -21.27 -2.95 16.62
C SER A 318 -21.73 -1.68 17.34
N VAL A 319 -22.83 -1.73 18.11
CA VAL A 319 -23.45 -0.56 18.78
C VAL A 319 -22.47 0.20 19.68
N SER A 320 -21.60 -0.53 20.39
CA SER A 320 -20.61 0.05 21.30
C SER A 320 -19.53 0.84 20.57
N LEU A 321 -19.32 0.62 19.27
CA LEU A 321 -18.27 1.26 18.50
C LEU A 321 -18.59 2.71 18.15
N PHE A 322 -19.86 3.04 17.90
CA PHE A 322 -20.30 4.36 17.44
C PHE A 322 -20.66 5.32 18.58
N ARG A 323 -19.97 5.21 19.73
CA ARG A 323 -20.12 6.12 20.86
C ARG A 323 -18.75 6.65 21.31
N PRO A 324 -18.57 7.98 21.48
CA PRO A 324 -19.57 9.05 21.28
C PRO A 324 -19.92 9.27 19.80
N ARG A 325 -21.02 9.98 19.53
CA ARG A 325 -21.38 10.35 18.15
C ARG A 325 -20.41 11.39 17.61
N LEU A 326 -19.67 11.01 16.57
CA LEU A 326 -18.66 11.83 15.89
C LEU A 326 -19.00 11.88 14.39
N PRO A 327 -18.42 12.80 13.61
CA PRO A 327 -18.54 12.76 12.16
C PRO A 327 -18.11 11.39 11.59
N LEU A 328 -18.75 10.97 10.50
CA LEU A 328 -18.48 9.72 9.79
C LEU A 328 -18.02 10.02 8.37
N LYS A 329 -16.84 9.50 8.02
CA LYS A 329 -16.31 9.52 6.65
C LYS A 329 -16.35 8.11 6.08
N ILE A 330 -17.01 7.93 4.96
CA ILE A 330 -17.02 6.66 4.24
C ILE A 330 -16.17 6.82 2.98
N ILE A 331 -15.13 6.03 2.85
CA ILE A 331 -14.15 6.10 1.76
C ILE A 331 -14.41 4.96 0.76
N LEU A 332 -14.56 5.33 -0.52
CA LEU A 332 -14.87 4.41 -1.61
C LEU A 332 -13.68 4.34 -2.60
N HIS A 333 -13.17 3.13 -2.83
CA HIS A 333 -11.97 2.91 -3.65
C HIS A 333 -12.24 2.80 -5.16
N GLY A 334 -11.20 2.97 -5.98
CA GLY A 334 -11.31 2.88 -7.43
C GLY A 334 -11.38 1.45 -7.97
N TYR A 335 -11.29 1.32 -9.30
CA TYR A 335 -11.12 0.04 -9.98
C TYR A 335 -9.75 -0.58 -9.68
N ASN A 336 -9.70 -1.90 -9.51
CA ASN A 336 -8.50 -2.65 -9.12
C ASN A 336 -7.84 -2.14 -7.81
N GLN A 337 -8.66 -1.71 -6.85
CA GLN A 337 -8.24 -1.25 -5.51
C GLN A 337 -8.98 -2.04 -4.42
N ASN A 338 -8.69 -1.76 -3.15
CA ASN A 338 -9.34 -2.35 -1.98
C ASN A 338 -9.32 -1.36 -0.79
N ARG A 339 -9.73 -1.82 0.40
CA ARG A 339 -9.75 -1.01 1.63
C ARG A 339 -8.39 -0.47 2.12
N ASP A 340 -7.28 -1.00 1.63
CA ASP A 340 -5.93 -0.66 2.06
C ASP A 340 -5.15 0.12 1.00
N LEU A 341 -5.63 0.15 -0.24
CA LEU A 341 -5.08 0.92 -1.34
C LEU A 341 -5.79 2.28 -1.54
N SER A 342 -5.53 2.97 -2.64
CA SER A 342 -6.05 4.32 -2.86
C SER A 342 -7.59 4.33 -3.01
N PRO A 343 -8.29 5.31 -2.41
CA PRO A 343 -7.75 6.49 -1.71
C PRO A 343 -7.58 6.27 -0.20
N ASN A 344 -7.87 5.07 0.33
CA ASN A 344 -7.78 4.79 1.76
C ASN A 344 -6.36 5.00 2.28
N ARG A 345 -5.34 4.56 1.53
CA ARG A 345 -3.94 4.73 1.88
C ARG A 345 -3.55 6.19 2.12
N GLU A 346 -4.04 7.09 1.27
CA GLU A 346 -3.72 8.52 1.34
C GLU A 346 -4.61 9.27 2.35
N VAL A 347 -5.92 9.01 2.35
CA VAL A 347 -6.92 9.87 3.02
C VAL A 347 -7.25 9.41 4.44
N ARG A 348 -7.24 8.10 4.73
CA ARG A 348 -7.61 7.57 6.06
C ARG A 348 -6.65 8.04 7.18
N PRO A 349 -5.32 7.96 7.02
CA PRO A 349 -4.40 8.41 8.07
C PRO A 349 -4.55 9.89 8.49
N PRO A 350 -4.60 10.87 7.56
CA PRO A 350 -4.76 12.27 7.96
C PRO A 350 -6.13 12.56 8.58
N LEU A 351 -7.23 11.92 8.13
CA LEU A 351 -8.54 12.08 8.79
C LEU A 351 -8.49 11.67 10.27
N LEU A 352 -7.99 10.45 10.55
CA LEU A 352 -7.88 9.92 11.91
C LEU A 352 -6.90 10.72 12.80
N TYR A 353 -5.98 11.47 12.19
CA TYR A 353 -5.02 12.30 12.90
C TYR A 353 -5.56 13.70 13.20
N HIS A 354 -6.31 14.30 12.28
CA HIS A 354 -6.72 15.71 12.36
C HIS A 354 -8.02 15.94 13.13
N GLU A 355 -8.90 14.96 13.18
CA GLU A 355 -10.20 15.08 13.86
C GLU A 355 -10.59 13.78 14.56
N GLN A 356 -11.43 13.90 15.60
CA GLN A 356 -12.11 12.74 16.16
C GLN A 356 -13.25 12.35 15.22
N VAL A 357 -13.04 11.28 14.48
CA VAL A 357 -13.91 10.89 13.37
C VAL A 357 -13.97 9.36 13.25
N TYR A 358 -15.11 8.85 12.81
CA TYR A 358 -15.21 7.48 12.34
C TYR A 358 -14.86 7.42 10.85
N VAL A 359 -13.97 6.50 10.48
CA VAL A 359 -13.64 6.25 9.07
C VAL A 359 -14.04 4.82 8.71
N ILE A 360 -14.91 4.67 7.72
CA ILE A 360 -15.29 3.37 7.15
C ILE A 360 -14.69 3.28 5.75
N SER A 361 -13.82 2.29 5.55
CA SER A 361 -13.32 1.92 4.23
C SER A 361 -14.26 0.89 3.62
N LEU A 362 -15.05 1.27 2.61
CA LEU A 362 -15.94 0.34 1.92
C LEU A 362 -15.12 -0.51 0.93
N ASP A 363 -15.10 -1.83 1.14
CA ASP A 363 -14.39 -2.77 0.27
C ASP A 363 -15.37 -3.54 -0.64
N TYR A 364 -15.28 -3.27 -1.94
CA TYR A 364 -15.97 -4.00 -3.00
C TYR A 364 -14.97 -4.52 -4.04
N SER A 365 -13.74 -4.81 -3.61
CA SER A 365 -12.67 -5.35 -4.46
C SER A 365 -13.11 -6.60 -5.21
N VAL A 366 -14.00 -7.43 -4.63
CA VAL A 366 -14.58 -8.61 -5.29
C VAL A 366 -15.24 -8.29 -6.64
N TYR A 367 -15.79 -7.08 -6.82
CA TYR A 367 -16.42 -6.63 -8.08
C TYR A 367 -15.47 -5.89 -9.02
N THR A 368 -14.29 -5.51 -8.55
CA THR A 368 -13.40 -4.56 -9.24
C THR A 368 -11.95 -5.03 -9.40
N LYS A 369 -11.60 -6.20 -8.85
CA LYS A 369 -10.24 -6.78 -8.90
C LYS A 369 -9.92 -7.35 -10.29
N TYR A 370 -8.71 -7.12 -10.78
CA TYR A 370 -8.19 -7.81 -11.97
C TYR A 370 -8.17 -9.34 -11.74
N PRO A 371 -8.51 -10.20 -12.74
CA PRO A 371 -8.71 -9.93 -14.16
C PRO A 371 -10.15 -9.58 -14.58
N CYS A 372 -11.02 -9.15 -13.66
CA CYS A 372 -12.40 -8.80 -14.03
C CYS A 372 -12.43 -7.71 -15.11
N TYR A 373 -13.26 -7.89 -16.13
CA TYR A 373 -13.41 -6.94 -17.23
C TYR A 373 -14.03 -5.63 -16.73
N TYR A 374 -13.40 -4.48 -17.00
CA TYR A 374 -13.82 -3.16 -16.46
C TYR A 374 -15.33 -2.84 -16.66
N PRO A 375 -15.96 -3.13 -17.82
CA PRO A 375 -17.42 -2.98 -17.97
C PRO A 375 -18.28 -3.79 -16.99
N TRP A 376 -17.79 -4.91 -16.44
CA TRP A 376 -18.50 -5.63 -15.38
C TRP A 376 -18.44 -4.89 -14.04
N ALA A 377 -17.33 -4.21 -13.75
CA ALA A 377 -17.26 -3.31 -12.60
C ALA A 377 -18.31 -2.20 -12.74
N VAL A 378 -18.38 -1.54 -13.91
CA VAL A 378 -19.40 -0.53 -14.24
C VAL A 378 -20.81 -1.09 -14.05
N TYR A 379 -21.10 -2.28 -14.57
CA TYR A 379 -22.40 -2.94 -14.41
C TYR A 379 -22.76 -3.25 -12.95
N SER A 380 -21.75 -3.47 -12.11
CA SER A 380 -21.93 -3.77 -10.67
C SER A 380 -22.12 -2.52 -9.82
N ALA A 381 -21.84 -1.32 -10.34
CA ALA A 381 -21.90 -0.07 -9.58
C ALA A 381 -23.27 0.18 -8.89
N PRO A 382 -24.43 -0.03 -9.54
CA PRO A 382 -25.73 0.14 -8.89
C PRO A 382 -25.97 -0.84 -7.74
N ILE A 383 -25.40 -2.05 -7.81
CA ILE A 383 -25.52 -3.06 -6.74
C ILE A 383 -24.76 -2.57 -5.50
N ILE A 384 -23.52 -2.14 -5.69
CA ILE A 384 -22.66 -1.60 -4.62
C ILE A 384 -23.32 -0.36 -4.00
N ALA A 385 -23.82 0.55 -4.85
CA ALA A 385 -24.50 1.78 -4.43
C ALA A 385 -25.75 1.49 -3.58
N LYS A 386 -26.56 0.50 -3.96
CA LYS A 386 -27.74 0.06 -3.21
C LYS A 386 -27.38 -0.56 -1.86
N CYS A 387 -26.31 -1.36 -1.80
CA CYS A 387 -25.82 -1.91 -0.54
C CYS A 387 -25.32 -0.82 0.41
N LEU A 388 -24.58 0.17 -0.11
CA LEU A 388 -24.14 1.32 0.68
C LEU A 388 -25.32 2.18 1.16
N ALA A 389 -26.33 2.41 0.33
CA ALA A 389 -27.51 3.15 0.72
C ALA A 389 -28.28 2.46 1.86
N TYR A 390 -28.48 1.14 1.76
CA TYR A 390 -29.10 0.36 2.83
C TYR A 390 -28.34 0.49 4.15
N PHE A 391 -27.00 0.42 4.09
CA PHE A 391 -26.15 0.58 5.26
C PHE A 391 -26.27 1.99 5.87
N ILE A 392 -26.22 3.04 5.06
CA ILE A 392 -26.39 4.44 5.50
C ILE A 392 -27.77 4.65 6.14
N ASP A 393 -28.83 4.16 5.50
CA ASP A 393 -30.19 4.24 6.04
C ASP A 393 -30.30 3.54 7.39
N ASP A 394 -29.67 2.37 7.57
CA ASP A 394 -29.68 1.64 8.84
C ASP A 394 -28.92 2.40 9.94
N LEU A 395 -27.79 3.04 9.61
CA LEU A 395 -27.06 3.92 10.54
C LEU A 395 -27.91 5.11 11.02
N ILE A 396 -28.68 5.72 10.11
CA ILE A 396 -29.53 6.88 10.42
C ILE A 396 -30.77 6.44 11.22
N VAL A 397 -31.47 5.39 10.78
CA VAL A 397 -32.70 4.89 11.43
C VAL A 397 -32.43 4.41 12.86
N ARG A 398 -31.24 3.88 13.13
CA ARG A 398 -30.81 3.46 14.47
C ARG A 398 -30.24 4.60 15.33
N ASP A 399 -30.24 5.83 14.82
CA ASP A 399 -29.71 7.02 15.48
C ASP A 399 -28.23 6.89 15.89
N TYR A 400 -27.44 6.14 15.12
CA TYR A 400 -25.99 6.11 15.32
C TYR A 400 -25.32 7.38 14.77
N PHE A 401 -25.83 7.89 13.65
CA PHE A 401 -25.36 9.12 12.98
C PHE A 401 -26.54 9.90 12.43
N ALA A 402 -26.47 11.25 12.38
CA ALA A 402 -27.39 11.99 11.51
C ALA A 402 -26.84 11.99 10.10
N ARG A 403 -27.75 12.18 9.16
CA ARG A 403 -27.46 12.52 7.77
C ARG A 403 -26.37 13.59 7.62
N ASN A 404 -26.36 14.61 8.47
CA ASN A 404 -25.38 15.71 8.42
C ASN A 404 -23.97 15.30 8.90
N ASP A 405 -23.86 14.22 9.67
CA ASP A 405 -22.58 13.71 10.16
C ASP A 405 -21.85 12.87 9.11
N ILE A 406 -22.54 12.45 8.04
CA ILE A 406 -22.04 11.50 7.03
C ILE A 406 -21.50 12.23 5.81
N HIS A 407 -20.27 11.90 5.42
CA HIS A 407 -19.58 12.41 4.23
C HIS A 407 -18.99 11.26 3.42
N LEU A 408 -19.41 11.12 2.16
CA LEU A 408 -18.84 10.13 1.24
C LEU A 408 -17.63 10.73 0.51
N ILE A 409 -16.53 9.99 0.45
CA ILE A 409 -15.31 10.37 -0.27
C ILE A 409 -15.01 9.24 -1.25
N GLY A 410 -15.31 9.46 -2.54
CA GLY A 410 -15.13 8.45 -3.58
C GLY A 410 -14.03 8.81 -4.55
N PHE A 411 -13.20 7.83 -4.92
CA PHE A 411 -12.16 7.99 -5.94
C PHE A 411 -12.48 7.17 -7.20
N SER A 412 -12.31 7.76 -8.38
CA SER A 412 -12.43 7.04 -9.66
C SER A 412 -13.81 6.38 -9.81
N PHE A 413 -13.86 5.07 -9.99
CA PHE A 413 -15.08 4.25 -9.94
C PHE A 413 -15.89 4.47 -8.64
N GLY A 414 -15.22 4.60 -7.49
CA GLY A 414 -15.87 4.84 -6.20
C GLY A 414 -16.56 6.20 -6.10
N ALA A 415 -16.12 7.21 -6.87
CA ALA A 415 -16.82 8.49 -6.96
C ALA A 415 -18.20 8.34 -7.64
N GLN A 416 -18.27 7.52 -8.69
CA GLN A 416 -19.52 7.21 -9.37
C GLN A 416 -20.45 6.39 -8.45
N VAL A 417 -19.92 5.41 -7.73
CA VAL A 417 -20.69 4.67 -6.72
C VAL A 417 -21.26 5.60 -5.65
N ALA A 418 -20.49 6.58 -5.17
CA ALA A 418 -20.96 7.54 -4.19
C ALA A 418 -22.15 8.39 -4.70
N GLY A 419 -22.11 8.84 -5.95
CA GLY A 419 -23.24 9.52 -6.60
C GLY A 419 -24.45 8.62 -6.75
N LEU A 420 -24.25 7.42 -7.32
CA LEU A 420 -25.32 6.44 -7.52
C LEU A 420 -26.04 6.03 -6.23
N THR A 421 -25.36 6.07 -5.08
CA THR A 421 -25.97 5.81 -3.76
C THR A 421 -27.12 6.77 -3.45
N ALA A 422 -27.10 7.99 -3.97
CA ALA A 422 -28.16 8.98 -3.80
C ALA A 422 -29.52 8.51 -4.35
N ASN A 423 -29.53 7.64 -5.37
CA ASN A 423 -30.76 7.08 -5.92
C ASN A 423 -31.50 6.12 -4.97
N TYR A 424 -30.82 5.63 -3.93
CA TYR A 424 -31.31 4.54 -3.08
C TYR A 424 -31.47 4.90 -1.61
N VAL A 425 -30.84 5.97 -1.12
CA VAL A 425 -30.99 6.45 0.26
C VAL A 425 -32.37 7.07 0.47
N LYS A 426 -32.92 6.94 1.69
CA LYS A 426 -34.21 7.55 2.04
C LYS A 426 -34.10 9.05 2.30
N GLU A 427 -32.95 9.48 2.82
CA GLU A 427 -32.63 10.88 3.05
C GLU A 427 -31.47 11.31 2.16
N LYS A 428 -31.58 12.49 1.55
CA LYS A 428 -30.55 13.04 0.66
C LYS A 428 -29.19 13.12 1.37
N LEU A 429 -28.08 12.82 0.72
CA LEU A 429 -26.76 12.88 1.38
C LEU A 429 -26.36 14.34 1.68
N ASN A 430 -25.59 14.56 2.76
CA ASN A 430 -25.11 15.90 3.12
C ASN A 430 -23.94 16.36 2.21
N ARG A 431 -22.86 15.57 2.16
CA ARG A 431 -21.68 15.89 1.35
C ARG A 431 -21.11 14.67 0.62
N ILE A 432 -20.78 14.84 -0.66
CA ILE A 432 -19.96 13.91 -1.43
C ILE A 432 -18.72 14.66 -1.94
N THR A 433 -17.53 14.13 -1.65
CA THR A 433 -16.31 14.55 -2.34
C THR A 433 -15.94 13.51 -3.37
N ALA A 434 -15.75 13.96 -4.61
CA ALA A 434 -15.49 13.11 -5.75
C ALA A 434 -14.06 13.36 -6.27
N LEU A 435 -13.19 12.37 -6.06
CA LEU A 435 -11.78 12.44 -6.41
C LEU A 435 -11.58 11.80 -7.78
N ASP A 436 -11.31 12.63 -8.77
CA ASP A 436 -11.13 12.30 -10.19
C ASP A 436 -12.14 11.25 -10.71
N PRO A 437 -13.45 11.58 -10.74
CA PRO A 437 -14.51 10.60 -11.01
C PRO A 437 -14.33 9.90 -12.37
N ALA A 438 -14.54 8.59 -12.43
CA ALA A 438 -14.32 7.82 -13.65
C ALA A 438 -15.34 8.14 -14.74
N ARG A 439 -14.86 8.59 -15.91
CA ARG A 439 -15.67 8.86 -17.11
C ARG A 439 -15.98 7.61 -17.93
N PRO A 440 -15.03 6.68 -18.20
CA PRO A 440 -15.32 5.48 -18.98
C PRO A 440 -16.42 4.64 -18.32
N GLY A 441 -17.49 4.37 -19.07
CA GLY A 441 -18.67 3.61 -18.59
C GLY A 441 -19.78 4.46 -17.97
N PHE A 442 -19.56 5.75 -17.71
CA PHE A 442 -20.52 6.66 -17.07
C PHE A 442 -20.82 7.91 -17.92
N MET A 443 -20.53 7.83 -19.23
CA MET A 443 -20.86 8.88 -20.20
C MET A 443 -22.32 8.74 -20.65
N THR A 444 -23.22 9.27 -19.83
CA THR A 444 -24.67 9.21 -20.04
C THR A 444 -25.31 10.56 -19.78
N THR A 445 -26.45 10.80 -20.41
CA THR A 445 -27.31 11.96 -20.16
C THR A 445 -28.29 11.71 -19.01
N ASN A 446 -28.50 10.44 -18.64
CA ASN A 446 -29.34 10.09 -17.50
C ASN A 446 -28.59 10.39 -16.20
N LEU A 447 -29.09 11.36 -15.44
CA LEU A 447 -28.48 11.77 -14.18
C LEU A 447 -28.47 10.64 -13.14
N SER A 448 -29.46 9.74 -13.15
CA SER A 448 -29.49 8.61 -12.22
C SER A 448 -28.42 7.53 -12.49
N GLU A 449 -27.65 7.64 -13.57
CA GLU A 449 -26.62 6.67 -13.97
C GLU A 449 -25.18 7.18 -13.80
N LYS A 450 -24.99 8.39 -13.26
CA LYS A 450 -23.67 8.98 -13.01
C LYS A 450 -23.73 9.91 -11.80
N LEU A 451 -22.58 10.26 -11.26
CA LEU A 451 -22.46 11.35 -10.28
C LEU A 451 -22.90 12.68 -10.91
N ASP A 452 -23.75 13.42 -10.21
CA ASP A 452 -24.09 14.81 -10.53
C ASP A 452 -24.47 15.63 -9.28
N SER A 453 -24.52 16.96 -9.44
CA SER A 453 -24.79 17.95 -8.38
C SER A 453 -26.06 17.70 -7.58
N THR A 454 -27.04 16.95 -8.10
CA THR A 454 -28.29 16.64 -7.41
C THR A 454 -28.16 15.53 -6.36
N ASP A 455 -27.08 14.75 -6.34
CA ASP A 455 -26.91 13.56 -5.49
C ASP A 455 -26.76 13.87 -3.98
N ALA A 456 -26.34 15.09 -3.62
CA ALA A 456 -26.17 15.53 -2.23
C ALA A 456 -26.48 17.01 -2.07
N ASP A 457 -26.55 17.50 -0.84
CA ASP A 457 -26.70 18.93 -0.55
C ASP A 457 -25.46 19.73 -0.98
N PHE A 458 -24.29 19.10 -0.92
CA PHE A 458 -23.04 19.66 -1.39
C PHE A 458 -22.14 18.60 -2.03
N ILE A 459 -21.55 18.92 -3.18
CA ILE A 459 -20.66 18.04 -3.92
C ILE A 459 -19.46 18.82 -4.38
N ASP A 460 -18.28 18.38 -3.98
CA ASP A 460 -17.00 18.95 -4.39
C ASP A 460 -16.16 17.94 -5.17
N VAL A 461 -15.63 18.35 -6.31
CA VAL A 461 -14.98 17.46 -7.27
C VAL A 461 -13.55 17.92 -7.54
N ILE A 462 -12.58 17.00 -7.49
CA ILE A 462 -11.19 17.28 -7.87
C ILE A 462 -10.88 16.53 -9.16
N HIS A 463 -10.64 17.26 -10.25
CA HIS A 463 -10.32 16.72 -11.57
C HIS A 463 -8.82 16.77 -11.84
N SER A 464 -8.10 15.70 -11.53
CA SER A 464 -6.65 15.60 -11.77
C SER A 464 -6.29 14.99 -13.12
N ASP A 465 -7.21 14.29 -13.78
CA ASP A 465 -7.05 13.80 -15.16
C ASP A 465 -8.32 13.92 -16.03
N PRO A 466 -8.85 15.15 -16.22
CA PRO A 466 -10.14 15.40 -16.88
C PRO A 466 -10.20 15.00 -18.36
N MET A 467 -9.06 14.74 -19.02
CA MET A 467 -9.01 14.36 -20.43
C MET A 467 -9.20 12.85 -20.64
N PHE A 468 -8.65 12.01 -19.76
CA PHE A 468 -8.55 10.57 -20.01
C PHE A 468 -9.42 9.76 -19.04
N PHE A 469 -9.27 9.99 -17.73
CA PHE A 469 -10.02 9.23 -16.73
C PHE A 469 -11.23 9.98 -16.17
N SER A 470 -11.19 11.31 -16.10
CA SER A 470 -12.28 12.13 -15.54
C SER A 470 -12.99 13.00 -16.59
N TYR A 471 -13.70 14.01 -16.12
CA TYR A 471 -14.56 14.91 -16.90
C TYR A 471 -13.97 16.32 -16.95
N LEU A 472 -14.03 16.97 -18.12
CA LEU A 472 -13.77 18.40 -18.24
C LEU A 472 -14.96 19.26 -17.80
N ASN A 473 -16.18 18.76 -18.00
CA ASN A 473 -17.38 19.47 -17.56
C ASN A 473 -17.61 19.23 -16.07
N PRO A 474 -18.12 20.24 -15.34
CA PRO A 474 -18.38 20.12 -13.91
C PRO A 474 -19.45 19.07 -13.63
N LEU A 475 -19.24 18.31 -12.56
CA LEU A 475 -20.19 17.33 -12.02
C LEU A 475 -20.77 17.78 -10.69
N GLY A 476 -20.07 18.63 -9.94
CA GLY A 476 -20.45 19.02 -8.59
C GLY A 476 -21.09 20.39 -8.47
N HIS A 477 -21.14 20.84 -7.23
CA HIS A 477 -21.42 22.22 -6.88
C HIS A 477 -20.16 23.08 -7.02
N ALA A 478 -19.00 22.54 -6.64
CA ALA A 478 -17.69 23.14 -6.80
C ALA A 478 -16.72 22.13 -7.43
N ASP A 479 -16.11 22.50 -8.56
CA ASP A 479 -15.25 21.63 -9.35
C ASP A 479 -13.86 22.25 -9.48
N PHE A 480 -12.83 21.51 -9.09
CA PHE A 480 -11.45 21.98 -9.02
C PHE A 480 -10.59 21.29 -10.08
N TYR A 481 -9.81 22.08 -10.82
CA TYR A 481 -8.96 21.62 -11.91
C TYR A 481 -7.49 22.01 -11.64
N PRO A 482 -6.77 21.22 -10.83
CA PRO A 482 -5.34 21.45 -10.59
C PRO A 482 -4.53 21.26 -11.88
N ASN A 483 -3.67 22.23 -12.22
CA ASN A 483 -2.72 22.19 -13.33
C ASN A 483 -3.37 21.87 -14.69
N LEU A 484 -4.53 22.47 -14.98
CA LEU A 484 -5.28 22.14 -16.19
C LEU A 484 -4.54 22.48 -17.49
N GLU A 485 -3.76 23.56 -17.48
CA GLU A 485 -3.01 24.08 -18.64
C GLU A 485 -2.10 23.05 -19.31
N ASP A 486 -1.45 22.20 -18.52
CA ASP A 486 -0.55 21.17 -19.02
C ASP A 486 -1.25 19.85 -19.36
N PHE A 487 -2.56 19.71 -19.05
CA PHE A 487 -3.31 18.45 -19.07
C PHE A 487 -2.57 17.28 -18.39
N HIS A 488 -1.69 17.63 -17.45
CA HIS A 488 -0.72 16.75 -16.84
C HIS A 488 -0.34 17.31 -15.46
N GLN A 489 -0.26 16.43 -14.47
CA GLN A 489 0.03 16.83 -13.11
C GLN A 489 1.56 16.86 -12.89
N PRO A 490 2.11 17.96 -12.34
CA PRO A 490 3.52 18.08 -12.03
C PRO A 490 4.04 16.85 -11.29
N GLY A 491 5.10 16.24 -11.81
CA GLY A 491 5.79 15.11 -11.18
C GLY A 491 5.33 13.74 -11.65
N CYS A 492 4.27 13.67 -12.45
CA CYS A 492 3.88 12.43 -13.11
C CYS A 492 4.72 12.13 -14.37
N PRO A 493 4.89 10.86 -14.76
CA PRO A 493 5.52 10.53 -16.04
C PRO A 493 4.66 11.02 -17.22
N ILE A 494 5.29 11.45 -18.32
CA ILE A 494 4.60 11.93 -19.54
C ILE A 494 4.20 10.74 -20.45
N TRP A 495 4.87 9.59 -20.31
CA TRP A 495 4.65 8.43 -21.17
C TRP A 495 3.23 7.86 -21.05
N PRO A 496 2.53 7.53 -22.16
CA PRO A 496 1.11 7.18 -22.18
C PRO A 496 0.70 6.04 -21.24
N PHE A 497 1.53 4.99 -21.13
CA PHE A 497 1.25 3.81 -20.29
C PHE A 497 1.42 4.08 -18.77
N LEU A 498 2.12 5.14 -18.39
CA LEU A 498 2.37 5.54 -16.99
C LEU A 498 1.54 6.77 -16.57
N ARG A 499 0.63 7.22 -17.43
CA ARG A 499 -0.21 8.41 -17.23
C ARG A 499 -1.24 8.26 -16.10
N VAL A 500 -1.43 7.03 -15.61
CA VAL A 500 -2.23 6.68 -14.42
C VAL A 500 -1.84 7.54 -13.21
N CYS A 501 -0.58 7.98 -13.08
CA CYS A 501 -0.16 8.87 -12.00
C CYS A 501 -1.06 10.12 -11.86
N ASN A 502 -1.50 10.74 -12.96
CA ASN A 502 -2.37 11.92 -12.91
C ASN A 502 -3.70 11.63 -12.21
N HIS A 503 -4.26 10.45 -12.47
CA HIS A 503 -5.51 10.00 -11.84
C HIS A 503 -5.37 9.92 -10.32
N TYR A 504 -4.26 9.40 -9.82
CA TYR A 504 -4.00 9.22 -8.38
C TYR A 504 -3.59 10.50 -7.64
N ARG A 505 -3.47 11.64 -8.36
CA ARG A 505 -3.17 12.93 -7.72
C ARG A 505 -4.34 13.49 -6.92
N ALA A 506 -5.59 13.29 -7.35
CA ALA A 506 -6.74 13.79 -6.61
C ALA A 506 -6.81 13.26 -5.16
N PRO A 507 -6.65 11.95 -4.87
CA PRO A 507 -6.49 11.45 -3.49
C PRO A 507 -5.32 12.06 -2.73
N ALA A 508 -4.17 12.26 -3.37
CA ALA A 508 -3.00 12.84 -2.74
C ALA A 508 -3.22 14.32 -2.35
N TYR A 509 -3.81 15.12 -3.24
CA TYR A 509 -4.14 16.53 -2.97
C TYR A 509 -5.20 16.65 -1.88
N TYR A 510 -6.26 15.84 -1.95
CA TYR A 510 -7.27 15.83 -0.91
C TYR A 510 -6.69 15.43 0.46
N ALA A 511 -5.84 14.41 0.51
CA ALA A 511 -5.16 14.00 1.73
C ALA A 511 -4.28 15.11 2.32
N GLU A 512 -3.52 15.82 1.48
CA GLU A 512 -2.72 16.97 1.92
C GLU A 512 -3.58 18.15 2.39
N SER A 513 -4.72 18.41 1.74
CA SER A 513 -5.62 19.51 2.09
C SER A 513 -6.16 19.42 3.52
N ILE A 514 -6.24 18.22 4.10
CA ILE A 514 -6.68 18.01 5.49
C ILE A 514 -5.73 18.69 6.48
N TYR A 515 -4.43 18.70 6.18
CA TYR A 515 -3.37 19.11 7.11
C TYR A 515 -2.50 20.26 6.65
N SER A 516 -2.67 20.73 5.42
CA SER A 516 -1.90 21.82 4.85
C SER A 516 -2.18 23.13 5.59
N THR A 517 -1.12 23.81 6.03
CA THR A 517 -1.20 25.15 6.63
C THR A 517 -1.23 26.25 5.57
N GLU A 518 -0.68 25.98 4.38
CA GLU A 518 -0.66 26.91 3.26
C GLU A 518 -2.01 26.91 2.52
N GLY A 519 -2.60 25.71 2.34
CA GLY A 519 -3.86 25.49 1.63
C GLY A 519 -3.71 25.42 0.11
N PHE A 520 -4.68 24.78 -0.54
CA PHE A 520 -4.79 24.70 -2.00
C PHE A 520 -5.70 25.82 -2.51
N TRP A 521 -5.19 27.05 -2.53
CA TRP A 521 -5.97 28.19 -2.99
C TRP A 521 -6.20 28.13 -4.51
N SER A 522 -7.42 28.47 -4.89
CA SER A 522 -7.90 28.39 -6.27
C SER A 522 -8.80 29.57 -6.59
N TYR A 523 -8.78 29.98 -7.84
CA TYR A 523 -9.60 31.08 -8.34
C TYR A 523 -10.69 30.56 -9.28
N ASN A 524 -11.84 31.23 -9.25
CA ASN A 524 -12.96 30.88 -10.13
C ASN A 524 -12.71 31.45 -11.53
N CYS A 525 -13.03 30.67 -12.57
CA CYS A 525 -12.95 31.14 -13.96
C CYS A 525 -14.21 30.76 -14.77
N GLY A 526 -15.32 30.44 -14.10
CA GLY A 526 -16.58 30.02 -14.71
C GLY A 526 -16.54 28.60 -15.27
N ASN A 527 -15.73 28.35 -16.29
CA ASN A 527 -15.57 27.04 -16.93
C ASN A 527 -14.16 26.84 -17.53
N TRP A 528 -13.87 25.59 -17.91
CA TRP A 528 -12.57 25.21 -18.47
C TRP A 528 -12.21 25.95 -19.77
N SER A 529 -13.21 26.33 -20.59
CA SER A 529 -12.96 27.02 -21.85
C SER A 529 -12.45 28.43 -21.58
N TYR A 530 -13.07 29.17 -20.64
CA TYR A 530 -12.61 30.50 -20.25
C TYR A 530 -11.25 30.48 -19.59
N TYR A 531 -10.92 29.42 -18.84
CA TYR A 531 -9.57 29.24 -18.31
C TYR A 531 -8.53 29.12 -19.42
N LEU A 532 -8.75 28.22 -20.39
CA LEU A 532 -7.81 27.99 -21.49
C LEU A 532 -7.74 29.13 -22.50
N THR A 533 -8.78 29.97 -22.61
CA THR A 533 -8.78 31.17 -23.46
C THR A 533 -8.35 32.44 -22.72
N HIS A 534 -7.90 32.33 -21.47
CA HIS A 534 -7.45 33.46 -20.64
C HIS A 534 -8.52 34.54 -20.41
N GLN A 535 -9.76 34.12 -20.15
CA GLN A 535 -10.93 34.99 -19.96
C GLN A 535 -11.44 34.98 -18.50
N CYS A 536 -10.57 34.70 -17.53
CA CYS A 536 -10.94 34.62 -16.12
C CYS A 536 -11.30 35.97 -15.50
N TYR A 537 -10.88 37.08 -16.11
CA TYR A 537 -11.22 38.45 -15.67
C TYR A 537 -12.74 38.70 -15.57
N LEU A 538 -13.56 37.89 -16.23
CA LEU A 538 -15.02 37.93 -16.14
C LEU A 538 -15.56 37.43 -14.79
N TYR A 539 -14.70 36.84 -13.96
CA TYR A 539 -15.04 36.16 -12.70
C TYR A 539 -14.16 36.62 -11.51
N ASP A 540 -13.40 37.71 -11.67
CA ASP A 540 -12.48 38.24 -10.64
C ASP A 540 -13.19 38.75 -9.37
N ASP A 541 -14.51 38.96 -9.43
CA ASP A 541 -15.35 39.34 -8.30
C ASP A 541 -15.74 38.16 -7.40
N ILE A 542 -15.51 36.92 -7.85
CA ILE A 542 -15.77 35.71 -7.08
C ILE A 542 -14.59 35.41 -6.15
N ALA A 543 -14.89 35.19 -4.86
CA ALA A 543 -13.89 34.87 -3.87
C ALA A 543 -13.13 33.57 -4.19
N MET A 544 -11.82 33.58 -3.90
CA MET A 544 -11.00 32.38 -3.94
C MET A 544 -11.45 31.37 -2.89
N GLU A 545 -11.37 30.10 -3.24
CA GLU A 545 -11.72 28.98 -2.36
C GLU A 545 -10.54 28.02 -2.22
N GLN A 546 -10.52 27.25 -1.13
CA GLN A 546 -9.54 26.20 -0.93
C GLN A 546 -10.05 24.85 -1.44
N MET A 547 -9.32 24.24 -2.36
CA MET A 547 -9.59 22.87 -2.81
C MET A 547 -9.39 21.86 -1.66
N GLY A 548 -10.37 20.98 -1.46
CA GLY A 548 -10.24 19.80 -0.61
C GLY A 548 -11.06 19.84 0.69
N TYR A 549 -10.50 19.31 1.78
CA TYR A 549 -11.26 18.93 2.97
C TYR A 549 -12.04 20.09 3.62
N HIS A 550 -11.38 21.24 3.77
CA HIS A 550 -11.89 22.42 4.49
C HIS A 550 -12.77 23.34 3.63
N LEU A 551 -13.13 22.93 2.42
CA LEU A 551 -13.96 23.72 1.51
C LEU A 551 -15.32 24.09 2.13
N ALA A 552 -15.73 25.34 1.96
CA ALA A 552 -17.02 25.84 2.42
C ALA A 552 -18.19 25.22 1.64
N HIS A 553 -19.24 24.80 2.34
CA HIS A 553 -20.45 24.23 1.72
C HIS A 553 -21.20 25.21 0.79
N SER A 554 -20.89 26.51 0.88
CA SER A 554 -21.42 27.57 0.01
C SER A 554 -20.67 27.73 -1.31
N ALA A 555 -19.47 27.12 -1.47
CA ALA A 555 -18.65 27.28 -2.66
C ALA A 555 -19.37 26.79 -3.92
N ARG A 556 -19.32 27.57 -5.01
CA ARG A 556 -20.00 27.23 -6.26
C ARG A 556 -19.15 27.61 -7.47
N GLY A 557 -19.10 26.73 -8.47
CA GLY A 557 -18.48 26.98 -9.78
C GLY A 557 -17.18 26.22 -10.02
N SER A 558 -16.47 26.60 -11.08
CA SER A 558 -15.24 25.94 -11.53
C SER A 558 -14.01 26.73 -11.07
N TYR A 559 -13.12 26.06 -10.34
CA TYR A 559 -11.94 26.63 -9.72
C TYR A 559 -10.66 26.03 -10.30
N PHE A 560 -9.63 26.85 -10.46
CA PHE A 560 -8.37 26.46 -11.08
C PHE A 560 -7.19 26.87 -10.19
N LEU A 561 -6.14 26.07 -10.20
CA LEU A 561 -4.97 26.23 -9.33
C LEU A 561 -3.77 25.45 -9.86
N ASN A 562 -2.57 25.83 -9.40
CA ASN A 562 -1.34 25.10 -9.66
C ASN A 562 -0.83 24.41 -8.39
N THR A 563 -0.05 23.34 -8.57
CA THR A 563 0.53 22.56 -7.47
C THR A 563 2.00 22.26 -7.70
N ASN A 564 2.74 21.99 -6.62
CA ASN A 564 4.14 21.60 -6.72
C ASN A 564 4.31 20.21 -7.35
N ARG A 565 5.51 19.95 -7.88
CA ARG A 565 5.89 18.64 -8.45
C ARG A 565 5.91 17.51 -7.41
N GLN A 566 6.23 17.84 -6.16
CA GLN A 566 6.41 16.92 -5.04
C GLN A 566 5.74 17.49 -3.79
N PRO A 567 5.37 16.66 -2.80
CA PRO A 567 4.82 17.14 -1.54
C PRO A 567 5.80 18.08 -0.80
N PRO A 568 5.32 19.14 -0.10
CA PRO A 568 3.92 19.57 -0.09
C PRO A 568 3.49 20.14 -1.45
N TYR A 569 2.37 19.64 -1.98
CA TYR A 569 1.79 20.05 -3.25
C TYR A 569 1.13 21.42 -3.18
N ALA A 570 0.58 21.79 -2.02
CA ALA A 570 -0.03 23.08 -1.77
C ALA A 570 1.00 24.21 -1.93
N GLN A 571 0.62 25.26 -2.65
CA GLN A 571 1.47 26.44 -2.89
C GLN A 571 1.12 27.65 -2.02
N GLY A 572 -0.01 27.61 -1.29
CA GLY A 572 -0.47 28.75 -0.53
C GLY A 572 -1.28 29.74 -1.39
N GLN A 573 -1.50 30.94 -0.86
CA GLN A 573 -2.32 31.96 -1.51
C GLN A 573 -1.61 32.49 -2.76
N LEU A 574 -2.35 32.55 -3.87
CA LEU A 574 -1.84 33.06 -5.15
C LEU A 574 -1.41 34.52 -4.98
N ILE A 575 -0.14 34.81 -5.27
CA ILE A 575 0.41 36.18 -5.17
C ILE A 575 -0.01 36.92 -6.46
N GLN A 576 -0.54 38.14 -6.31
CA GLN A 576 -1.07 39.00 -7.40
C GLN A 576 -0.17 39.14 -8.65
N THR A 577 1.13 38.90 -8.55
CA THR A 577 2.07 38.89 -9.68
C THR A 577 1.88 37.73 -10.66
N GLU A 578 1.26 36.61 -10.26
CA GLU A 578 0.97 35.47 -11.16
C GLU A 578 -0.36 35.66 -11.93
N LEU A 579 -1.25 36.52 -11.45
CA LEU A 579 -2.46 36.92 -12.18
C LEU A 579 -2.14 37.88 -13.34
N ASN A 580 -1.05 38.63 -13.25
CA ASN A 580 -0.67 39.67 -14.23
C ASN A 580 0.29 39.17 -15.34
N THR A 581 0.78 37.93 -15.31
CA THR A 581 1.64 37.40 -16.38
C THR A 581 0.88 36.99 -17.65
N VAL A 582 -0.45 37.13 -17.65
CA VAL A 582 -1.29 36.88 -18.83
C VAL A 582 -1.60 38.16 -19.62
N ASP A 583 -1.33 39.34 -19.05
CA ASP A 583 -1.58 40.64 -19.69
C ASP A 583 -0.35 41.24 -20.41
N GLY A 584 0.62 40.43 -20.82
CA GLY A 584 1.83 40.95 -21.47
C GLY A 584 2.66 39.94 -22.24
N ALA A 585 2.14 39.43 -23.35
CA ALA A 585 2.95 39.00 -24.52
C ALA A 585 2.13 39.11 -25.81
#